data_AF-A0A3D8Z254-F1
#
_entry.id   AF-A0A3D8Z254-F1
#
_cell.length_a   1.000
_cell.length_b   1.000
_cell.length_c   1.000
_cell.angle_alpha   90.00
_cell.angle_beta   90.00
_cell.angle_gamma   90.00
#
_symmetry.space_group_name_H-M   'P 1'
#
loop_
_entity.id
_entity.type
_entity.pdbx_description
1 polymer ?
#
loop_
_entity_poly.entity_id
_entity_poly.type
_entity_poly.pdbx_seq_one_letter_code
_entity_poly.pdbx_strand_id
1 'polypeptide(L)'
;MDGRGSYTVSTDIITGVIEIGHDFLKTGQQKKLEKQFPDYALNFKQDGRMVAEPGQSAIIKPKENETKTPAEEGGFVLETSDGSFFVAGGTEGATDYSFPEANQLTVGRRVRVEATGGIAESYPAQGAAKFVEILPDYHPVNAVLSESQAVAKAIQQNTRDFIVIEKVRYEATRSVWILTLNDERMIEIEDR
;
A
#
# COMPACT_ATOMS: atom_id res chain seq x y z
N MET A 1 -12.46 -14.52 9.51
CA MET A 1 -11.28 -13.64 9.35
C MET A 1 -11.32 -13.15 7.92
N ASP A 2 -11.15 -11.85 7.69
CA ASP A 2 -11.24 -11.23 6.36
C ASP A 2 -10.05 -11.58 5.44
N GLY A 3 -9.41 -12.75 5.62
CA GLY A 3 -8.28 -13.21 4.81
C GLY A 3 -6.97 -12.42 4.92
N ARG A 4 -6.98 -11.25 5.58
CA ARG A 4 -5.83 -10.31 5.65
C ARG A 4 -4.78 -10.64 6.73
N GLY A 5 -5.10 -11.54 7.66
CA GLY A 5 -4.19 -11.90 8.74
C GLY A 5 -3.13 -12.90 8.30
N SER A 6 -1.91 -12.71 8.77
CA SER A 6 -0.80 -13.63 8.58
C SER A 6 -0.40 -14.29 9.90
N TYR A 7 0.10 -15.51 9.79
CA TYR A 7 0.73 -16.20 10.91
C TYR A 7 1.91 -17.03 10.43
N THR A 8 2.86 -17.20 11.35
CA THR A 8 3.91 -18.21 11.25
C THR A 8 3.87 -19.05 12.52
N VAL A 9 4.10 -20.35 12.37
CA VAL A 9 4.31 -21.24 13.50
C VAL A 9 5.62 -21.96 13.24
N SER A 10 6.53 -21.87 14.19
CA SER A 10 7.79 -22.61 14.17
C SER A 10 8.05 -23.23 15.53
N THR A 11 8.98 -24.18 15.57
CA THR A 11 9.32 -24.87 16.81
C THR A 11 10.83 -24.96 16.91
N ASP A 12 11.36 -24.50 18.03
CA ASP A 12 12.74 -24.78 18.39
C ASP A 12 12.82 -26.24 18.87
N ILE A 13 13.44 -27.10 18.06
CA ILE A 13 13.54 -28.54 18.34
C ILE A 13 14.48 -28.87 19.50
N ILE A 14 15.31 -27.92 19.95
CA ILE A 14 16.21 -28.09 21.09
C ILE A 14 15.47 -27.75 22.40
N THR A 15 14.76 -26.63 22.43
CA THR A 15 14.06 -26.16 23.65
C THR A 15 12.61 -26.62 23.75
N GLY A 16 12.01 -27.06 22.64
CA GLY A 16 10.59 -27.42 22.54
C GLY A 16 9.64 -26.22 22.53
N VAL A 17 10.17 -24.99 22.48
CA VAL A 17 9.35 -23.77 22.44
C VAL A 17 8.71 -23.62 21.07
N ILE A 18 7.40 -23.35 21.06
CA ILE A 18 6.65 -23.03 19.84
C ILE A 18 6.59 -21.51 19.71
N GLU A 19 7.17 -20.99 18.63
CA GLU A 19 7.08 -19.57 18.28
C GLU A 19 5.91 -19.34 17.32
N ILE A 20 5.04 -18.40 17.67
CA ILE A 20 3.85 -18.03 16.91
C ILE A 20 3.96 -16.55 16.54
N GLY A 21 4.39 -16.27 15.31
CA GLY A 21 4.28 -14.95 14.69
C GLY A 21 2.86 -14.70 14.23
N HIS A 22 2.29 -13.54 14.50
CA HIS A 22 0.92 -13.22 14.13
C HIS A 22 0.65 -11.73 14.00
N ASP A 23 -0.46 -11.38 13.37
CA ASP A 23 -0.97 -10.02 13.34
C ASP A 23 -2.46 -9.90 13.71
N PHE A 24 -3.03 -10.95 14.30
CA PHE A 24 -4.46 -10.99 14.60
C PHE A 24 -4.81 -11.54 15.99
N LEU A 25 -3.89 -12.23 16.68
CA LEU A 25 -4.17 -12.79 18.00
C LEU A 25 -4.15 -11.70 19.07
N LYS A 26 -5.29 -11.50 19.73
CA LYS A 26 -5.37 -10.67 20.92
C LYS A 26 -4.83 -11.41 22.14
N THR A 27 -4.42 -10.69 23.17
CA THR A 27 -3.93 -11.28 24.44
C THR A 27 -4.89 -12.32 25.04
N GLY A 28 -6.19 -12.09 24.96
CA GLY A 28 -7.19 -13.06 25.45
C GLY A 28 -7.24 -14.36 24.63
N GLN A 29 -6.92 -14.31 23.34
CA GLN A 29 -6.84 -15.49 22.47
C GLN A 29 -5.52 -16.25 22.68
N GLN A 30 -4.40 -15.52 22.85
CA GLN A 30 -3.10 -16.10 23.21
C GLN A 30 -3.22 -16.92 24.51
N LYS A 31 -3.83 -16.36 25.55
CA LYS A 31 -4.10 -17.07 26.82
C LYS A 31 -5.00 -18.30 26.67
N LYS A 32 -5.90 -18.32 25.68
CA LYS A 32 -6.72 -19.50 25.40
C LYS A 32 -5.88 -20.59 24.75
N LEU A 33 -4.98 -20.23 23.84
CA LEU A 33 -4.04 -21.15 23.20
C LEU A 33 -3.08 -21.76 24.24
N GLU A 34 -2.51 -20.96 25.14
CA GLU A 34 -1.66 -21.45 26.24
C GLU A 34 -2.39 -22.48 27.11
N LYS A 35 -3.67 -22.26 27.41
CA LYS A 35 -4.49 -23.21 28.16
C LYS A 35 -4.83 -24.48 27.38
N GLN A 36 -4.95 -24.37 26.05
CA GLN A 36 -5.27 -25.49 25.18
C GLN A 36 -4.04 -26.40 24.97
N PHE A 37 -2.84 -25.84 25.03
CA PHE A 37 -1.57 -26.54 24.85
C PHE A 37 -0.68 -26.38 26.10
N PRO A 38 -1.12 -26.89 27.27
CA PRO A 38 -0.45 -26.63 28.54
C PRO A 38 0.95 -27.26 28.65
N ASP A 39 1.24 -28.27 27.83
CA ASP A 39 2.52 -28.99 27.82
C ASP A 39 3.59 -28.29 26.96
N TYR A 40 3.23 -27.22 26.25
CA TYR A 40 4.14 -26.48 25.37
C TYR A 40 4.31 -25.04 25.84
N ALA A 41 5.56 -24.58 25.85
CA ALA A 41 5.84 -23.15 25.97
C ALA A 41 5.51 -22.47 24.64
N LEU A 42 4.51 -21.58 24.64
CA LEU A 42 4.13 -20.78 23.49
C LEU A 42 4.74 -19.38 23.61
N ASN A 43 5.45 -18.93 22.58
CA ASN A 43 5.97 -17.57 22.48
C ASN A 43 5.26 -16.84 21.35
N PHE A 44 4.50 -15.79 21.67
CA PHE A 44 3.77 -15.01 20.68
C PHE A 44 4.54 -13.75 20.31
N LYS A 45 4.71 -13.53 19.01
CA LYS A 45 5.31 -12.32 18.46
C LYS A 45 4.31 -11.65 17.52
N GLN A 46 4.03 -10.37 17.77
CA GLN A 46 3.26 -9.59 16.82
C GLN A 46 4.16 -9.16 15.66
N ASP A 47 3.76 -9.52 14.43
CA ASP A 47 4.43 -9.11 13.20
C ASP A 47 3.63 -7.97 12.53
N GLY A 48 4.28 -6.82 12.36
CA GLY A 48 3.65 -5.64 11.75
C GLY A 48 2.46 -5.08 12.56
N ARG A 49 1.54 -4.41 11.86
CA ARG A 49 0.33 -3.85 12.48
C ARG A 49 -0.70 -4.96 12.72
N MET A 50 -1.48 -4.84 13.79
CA MET A 50 -2.63 -5.73 13.99
C MET A 50 -3.64 -5.50 12.87
N VAL A 51 -4.21 -6.56 12.30
CA VAL A 51 -5.28 -6.45 11.30
C VAL A 51 -6.42 -5.61 11.84
N ALA A 52 -7.05 -4.83 10.95
CA ALA A 52 -8.24 -4.08 11.29
C ALA A 52 -9.33 -5.00 11.86
N GLU A 53 -10.00 -4.55 12.92
CA GLU A 53 -11.12 -5.29 13.47
C GLU A 53 -12.26 -5.39 12.45
N PRO A 54 -13.12 -6.42 12.53
CA PRO A 54 -14.31 -6.49 11.68
C PRO A 54 -15.12 -5.19 11.74
N GLY A 55 -15.38 -4.60 10.56
CA GLY A 55 -16.10 -3.34 10.42
C GLY A 55 -15.23 -2.08 10.54
N GLN A 56 -13.94 -2.20 10.86
CA GLN A 56 -12.98 -1.10 10.74
C GLN A 56 -12.32 -1.13 9.36
N SER A 57 -12.12 0.07 8.80
CA SER A 57 -11.41 0.22 7.53
C SER A 57 -9.92 -0.07 7.71
N ALA A 58 -9.32 -0.75 6.73
CA ALA A 58 -7.88 -0.88 6.61
C ALA A 58 -7.25 0.20 5.72
N ILE A 59 -8.03 1.20 5.30
CA ILE A 59 -7.53 2.41 4.67
C ILE A 59 -7.21 3.43 5.75
N ILE A 60 -5.95 3.82 5.82
CA ILE A 60 -5.47 4.83 6.77
C ILE A 60 -5.42 6.16 6.02
N LYS A 61 -6.31 7.08 6.43
CA LYS A 61 -6.38 8.42 5.85
C LYS A 61 -5.28 9.31 6.43
N PRO A 62 -4.73 10.25 5.65
CA PRO A 62 -3.75 11.18 6.17
C PRO A 62 -4.41 12.14 7.16
N LYS A 63 -3.62 12.68 8.10
CA LYS A 63 -4.10 13.71 9.05
C LYS A 63 -4.52 14.99 8.33
N GLU A 64 -3.77 15.35 7.30
CA GLU A 64 -4.04 16.48 6.42
C GLU A 64 -4.23 15.93 5.00
N ASN A 65 -5.28 16.37 4.32
CA ASN A 65 -5.59 15.86 2.99
C ASN A 65 -4.59 16.32 1.93
N GLU A 66 -3.98 17.48 2.12
CA GLU A 66 -3.06 18.12 1.19
C GLU A 66 -1.76 18.52 1.89
N THR A 67 -0.69 18.66 1.10
CA THR A 67 0.62 19.13 1.55
C THR A 67 1.25 20.03 0.48
N LYS A 68 2.08 20.99 0.92
CA LYS A 68 2.92 21.80 0.03
C LYS A 68 4.29 21.20 -0.23
N THR A 69 4.60 20.07 0.40
CA THR A 69 5.85 19.33 0.27
C THR A 69 5.57 17.97 -0.35
N PRO A 70 6.21 17.61 -1.47
CA PRO A 70 6.01 16.31 -2.11
C PRO A 70 6.48 15.17 -1.20
N ALA A 71 5.80 14.04 -1.27
CA ALA A 71 6.25 12.82 -0.60
C ALA A 71 7.29 12.10 -1.46
N GLU A 72 8.35 11.59 -0.82
CA GLU A 72 9.41 10.80 -1.48
C GLU A 72 9.13 9.29 -1.45
N GLU A 73 8.26 8.85 -0.55
CA GLU A 73 7.92 7.43 -0.32
C GLU A 73 6.53 7.09 -0.84
N GLY A 74 6.26 5.78 -1.00
CA GLY A 74 5.01 5.23 -1.51
C GLY A 74 4.98 5.18 -3.03
N GLY A 75 3.86 4.67 -3.57
CA GLY A 75 3.59 4.56 -5.00
C GLY A 75 2.21 5.06 -5.36
N PHE A 76 1.92 5.14 -6.65
CA PHE A 76 0.66 5.67 -7.14
C PHE A 76 -0.32 4.54 -7.40
N VAL A 77 -1.58 4.74 -6.97
CA VAL A 77 -2.69 3.89 -7.40
C VAL A 77 -2.93 4.15 -8.88
N LEU A 78 -2.67 3.15 -9.72
CA LEU A 78 -2.80 3.29 -11.17
C LEU A 78 -4.13 2.75 -11.68
N GLU A 79 -4.65 1.72 -11.03
CA GLU A 79 -5.94 1.11 -11.34
C GLU A 79 -6.61 0.63 -10.06
N THR A 80 -7.95 0.66 -10.04
CA THR A 80 -8.76 0.05 -8.98
C THR A 80 -9.86 -0.79 -9.62
N SER A 81 -10.16 -1.91 -8.98
CA SER A 81 -11.28 -2.78 -9.32
C SER A 81 -11.99 -3.25 -8.04
N ASP A 82 -13.04 -4.06 -8.18
CA ASP A 82 -13.69 -4.65 -7.01
C ASP A 82 -12.78 -5.70 -6.37
N GLY A 83 -12.26 -5.40 -5.18
CA GLY A 83 -11.40 -6.32 -4.43
C GLY A 83 -9.92 -6.33 -4.85
N SER A 84 -9.47 -5.50 -5.78
CA SER A 84 -8.04 -5.34 -6.08
C SER A 84 -7.66 -3.94 -6.58
N PHE A 85 -6.39 -3.57 -6.44
CA PHE A 85 -5.84 -2.35 -7.02
C PHE A 85 -4.40 -2.58 -7.46
N PHE A 86 -3.99 -1.81 -8.48
CA PHE A 86 -2.63 -1.80 -8.97
C PHE A 86 -1.89 -0.57 -8.43
N VAL A 87 -0.72 -0.80 -7.83
CA VAL A 87 0.18 0.27 -7.37
C VAL A 87 1.53 0.15 -8.06
N ALA A 88 2.12 1.28 -8.43
CA ALA A 88 3.50 1.31 -8.88
C ALA A 88 4.15 2.68 -8.68
N GLY A 89 5.48 2.69 -8.59
CA GLY A 89 6.27 3.92 -8.60
C GLY A 89 6.76 4.36 -7.23
N GLY A 90 7.65 5.36 -7.21
CA GLY A 90 8.32 5.81 -6.00
C GLY A 90 9.06 4.66 -5.31
N THR A 91 8.70 4.36 -4.06
CA THR A 91 9.30 3.23 -3.29
C THR A 91 8.49 1.95 -3.37
N GLU A 92 7.33 1.95 -4.02
CA GLU A 92 6.51 0.75 -4.23
C GLU A 92 6.87 0.09 -5.57
N GLY A 93 7.12 -1.22 -5.55
CA GLY A 93 7.25 -2.01 -6.77
C GLY A 93 5.90 -2.11 -7.50
N ALA A 94 5.94 -2.33 -8.81
CA ALA A 94 4.73 -2.59 -9.59
C ALA A 94 4.05 -3.87 -9.11
N THR A 95 2.94 -3.73 -8.40
CA THR A 95 2.26 -4.82 -7.70
C THR A 95 0.75 -4.68 -7.77
N ASP A 96 0.09 -5.76 -8.16
CA ASP A 96 -1.35 -5.92 -7.99
C ASP A 96 -1.64 -6.50 -6.61
N TYR A 97 -2.43 -5.78 -5.84
CA TYR A 97 -2.84 -6.19 -4.51
C TYR A 97 -4.32 -6.57 -4.51
N SER A 98 -4.61 -7.77 -3.99
CA SER A 98 -5.96 -8.08 -3.51
C SER A 98 -6.24 -7.29 -2.22
N PHE A 99 -7.35 -6.56 -2.22
CA PHE A 99 -7.75 -5.69 -1.12
C PHE A 99 -9.27 -5.42 -1.17
N PRO A 100 -10.06 -5.89 -0.18
CA PRO A 100 -11.52 -5.77 -0.22
C PRO A 100 -12.05 -4.34 -0.35
N GLU A 101 -11.29 -3.35 0.14
CA GLU A 101 -11.68 -1.94 0.14
C GLU A 101 -11.09 -1.17 -1.06
N ALA A 102 -10.57 -1.86 -2.08
CA ALA A 102 -9.87 -1.25 -3.21
C ALA A 102 -10.72 -0.22 -3.98
N ASN A 103 -12.04 -0.43 -4.06
CA ASN A 103 -12.98 0.50 -4.69
C ASN A 103 -13.10 1.85 -3.96
N GLN A 104 -12.60 1.98 -2.73
CA GLN A 104 -12.53 3.24 -1.99
C GLN A 104 -11.23 4.02 -2.25
N LEU A 105 -10.26 3.42 -2.94
CA LEU A 105 -9.04 4.09 -3.36
C LEU A 105 -9.31 4.94 -4.61
N THR A 106 -8.52 6.01 -4.77
CA THR A 106 -8.64 6.92 -5.90
C THR A 106 -7.40 6.82 -6.78
N VAL A 107 -7.60 6.56 -8.07
CA VAL A 107 -6.53 6.55 -9.08
C VAL A 107 -5.76 7.87 -9.04
N GLY A 108 -4.45 7.78 -9.12
CA GLY A 108 -3.49 8.87 -9.00
C GLY A 108 -3.08 9.21 -7.57
N ARG A 109 -3.79 8.75 -6.53
CA ARG A 109 -3.35 9.00 -5.15
C ARG A 109 -2.10 8.19 -4.83
N ARG A 110 -1.19 8.81 -4.10
CA ARG A 110 0.01 8.17 -3.57
C ARG A 110 -0.34 7.43 -2.26
N VAL A 111 0.11 6.19 -2.16
CA VAL A 111 -0.15 5.31 -1.03
C VAL A 111 1.10 4.54 -0.60
N ARG A 112 1.10 4.06 0.64
CA ARG A 112 2.00 2.99 1.10
C ARG A 112 1.19 1.75 1.38
N VAL A 113 1.72 0.60 0.99
CA VAL A 113 1.02 -0.67 1.17
C VAL A 113 1.76 -1.54 2.18
N GLU A 114 1.08 -1.91 3.26
CA GLU A 114 1.54 -3.00 4.12
C GLU A 114 0.99 -4.30 3.56
N ALA A 115 1.85 -5.12 2.95
CA ALA A 115 1.45 -6.42 2.41
C ALA A 115 1.20 -7.46 3.51
N THR A 116 0.48 -8.53 3.18
CA THR A 116 0.30 -9.71 4.03
C THR A 116 0.51 -10.98 3.22
N GLY A 117 1.13 -11.99 3.84
CA GLY A 117 1.52 -13.22 3.16
C GLY A 117 2.70 -13.04 2.20
N GLY A 118 2.87 -14.00 1.28
CA GLY A 118 3.91 -13.93 0.25
C GLY A 118 3.50 -13.02 -0.91
N ILE A 119 4.50 -12.42 -1.55
CA ILE A 119 4.35 -11.74 -2.85
C ILE A 119 4.82 -12.72 -3.93
N ALA A 120 3.98 -12.96 -4.93
CA ALA A 120 4.35 -13.77 -6.07
C ALA A 120 5.32 -12.99 -6.98
N GLU A 121 6.45 -13.62 -7.30
CA GLU A 121 7.47 -13.06 -8.18
C GLU A 121 7.02 -13.11 -9.64
N SER A 122 6.26 -12.09 -10.05
CA SER A 122 5.84 -11.82 -11.43
C SER A 122 6.01 -10.35 -11.76
N TYR A 123 5.71 -9.95 -13.00
CA TYR A 123 5.71 -8.54 -13.39
C TYR A 123 4.41 -8.17 -14.12
N PRO A 124 3.48 -7.41 -13.49
CA PRO A 124 3.56 -6.92 -12.10
C PRO A 124 3.54 -8.06 -11.07
N ALA A 125 4.12 -7.81 -9.90
CA ALA A 125 4.05 -8.74 -8.78
C ALA A 125 2.60 -8.89 -8.29
N GLN A 126 2.29 -10.00 -7.61
CA GLN A 126 0.93 -10.24 -7.12
C GLN A 126 0.95 -10.47 -5.61
N GLY A 127 0.05 -9.83 -4.87
CA GLY A 127 0.01 -9.94 -3.41
C GLY A 127 -1.34 -9.63 -2.80
N ALA A 128 -1.37 -9.57 -1.47
CA ALA A 128 -2.51 -9.10 -0.70
C ALA A 128 -2.10 -7.91 0.16
N ALA A 129 -2.95 -6.88 0.19
CA ALA A 129 -2.74 -5.73 1.07
C ALA A 129 -3.45 -5.95 2.41
N LYS A 130 -2.72 -5.67 3.48
CA LYS A 130 -3.22 -5.64 4.85
C LYS A 130 -3.77 -4.27 5.20
N PHE A 131 -2.97 -3.24 4.93
CA PHE A 131 -3.31 -1.82 5.10
C PHE A 131 -2.86 -1.03 3.89
N VAL A 132 -3.64 0.00 3.57
CA VAL A 132 -3.29 1.00 2.55
C VAL A 132 -3.30 2.36 3.22
N GLU A 133 -2.14 2.98 3.35
CA GLU A 133 -1.99 4.32 3.92
C GLU A 133 -1.97 5.35 2.80
N ILE A 134 -2.99 6.20 2.75
CA ILE A 134 -3.08 7.30 1.79
C ILE A 134 -2.23 8.46 2.29
N LEU A 135 -1.31 8.94 1.46
CA LEU A 135 -0.46 10.08 1.80
C LEU A 135 -1.17 11.41 1.52
N PRO A 136 -0.80 12.51 2.21
CA PRO A 136 -1.28 13.85 1.87
C PRO A 136 -1.03 14.16 0.39
N ASP A 137 -2.01 14.74 -0.30
CA ASP A 137 -1.89 15.05 -1.72
C ASP A 137 -0.98 16.26 -1.94
N TYR A 138 0.06 16.11 -2.74
CA TYR A 138 0.96 17.22 -2.99
C TYR A 138 0.30 18.26 -3.90
N HIS A 139 0.09 19.45 -3.39
CA HIS A 139 -0.53 20.55 -4.12
C HIS A 139 0.32 21.82 -3.98
N PRO A 140 1.24 22.11 -4.93
CA PRO A 140 2.03 23.34 -4.93
C PRO A 140 1.16 24.60 -4.83
N VAL A 141 1.67 25.68 -4.21
CA VAL A 141 0.90 26.93 -3.93
C VAL A 141 0.29 27.56 -5.19
N ASN A 142 0.97 27.45 -6.34
CA ASN A 142 0.56 28.06 -7.61
C ASN A 142 0.11 27.02 -8.65
N ALA A 143 -0.22 25.81 -8.22
CA ALA A 143 -0.74 24.78 -9.12
C ALA A 143 -2.26 24.76 -9.08
N VAL A 144 -2.89 24.58 -10.24
CA VAL A 144 -4.34 24.33 -10.36
C VAL A 144 -4.65 22.89 -9.96
N LEU A 145 -3.84 21.95 -10.45
CA LEU A 145 -3.93 20.53 -10.17
C LEU A 145 -3.08 20.16 -8.95
N SER A 146 -3.49 19.13 -8.23
CA SER A 146 -2.64 18.39 -7.31
C SER A 146 -1.84 17.29 -8.03
N GLU A 147 -0.86 16.68 -7.34
CA GLU A 147 -0.09 15.53 -7.83
C GLU A 147 -1.02 14.41 -8.26
N SER A 148 -2.01 14.06 -7.43
CA SER A 148 -2.94 12.98 -7.77
C SER A 148 -3.78 13.27 -9.02
N GLN A 149 -4.19 14.52 -9.22
CA GLN A 149 -4.94 14.93 -10.40
C GLN A 149 -4.08 14.93 -11.66
N ALA A 150 -2.82 15.41 -11.57
CA ALA A 150 -1.88 15.36 -12.67
C ALA A 150 -1.55 13.92 -13.07
N VAL A 151 -1.34 13.03 -12.09
CA VAL A 151 -1.13 11.60 -12.31
C VAL A 151 -2.36 10.94 -12.94
N ALA A 152 -3.56 11.20 -12.43
CA ALA A 152 -4.78 10.67 -13.02
C ALA A 152 -4.97 11.12 -14.47
N LYS A 153 -4.69 12.39 -14.79
CA LYS A 153 -4.69 12.89 -16.19
C LYS A 153 -3.65 12.17 -17.05
N ALA A 154 -2.44 11.93 -16.53
CA ALA A 154 -1.39 11.22 -17.25
C ALA A 154 -1.76 9.76 -17.54
N ILE A 155 -2.36 9.06 -16.58
CA ILE A 155 -2.87 7.70 -16.78
C ILE A 155 -3.92 7.67 -17.89
N GLN A 156 -4.87 8.61 -17.88
CA GLN A 156 -5.92 8.68 -18.90
C GLN A 156 -5.40 8.99 -20.31
N GLN A 157 -4.35 9.82 -20.43
CA GLN A 157 -3.76 10.17 -21.73
C GLN A 157 -2.84 9.08 -22.28
N ASN A 158 -2.34 8.20 -21.41
CA ASN A 158 -1.44 7.14 -21.80
C ASN A 158 -2.24 5.97 -22.42
N THR A 159 -2.03 5.75 -23.72
CA THR A 159 -2.70 4.69 -24.50
C THR A 159 -2.01 3.32 -24.41
N ARG A 160 -0.97 3.19 -23.58
CA ARG A 160 -0.27 1.92 -23.34
C ARG A 160 -0.77 1.25 -22.07
N ASP A 161 -0.80 -0.07 -22.08
CA ASP A 161 -1.40 -0.88 -21.01
C ASP A 161 -0.63 -0.82 -19.68
N PHE A 162 0.62 -0.34 -19.66
CA PHE A 162 1.46 -0.38 -18.46
C PHE A 162 2.41 0.81 -18.34
N ILE A 163 2.34 1.52 -17.21
CA ILE A 163 3.28 2.59 -16.83
C ILE A 163 3.74 2.41 -15.39
N VAL A 164 5.01 2.72 -15.12
CA VAL A 164 5.54 2.87 -13.77
C VAL A 164 6.07 4.28 -13.65
N ILE A 165 5.47 5.06 -12.76
CA ILE A 165 5.84 6.47 -12.54
C ILE A 165 6.99 6.52 -11.55
N GLU A 166 8.18 6.86 -12.03
CA GLU A 166 9.37 6.97 -11.18
C GLU A 166 9.35 8.27 -10.39
N LYS A 167 9.01 9.38 -11.05
CA LYS A 167 9.05 10.71 -10.45
C LYS A 167 7.94 11.60 -10.97
N VAL A 168 7.41 12.45 -10.09
CA VAL A 168 6.47 13.52 -10.43
C VAL A 168 7.04 14.83 -9.91
N ARG A 169 7.03 15.87 -10.73
CA ARG A 169 7.44 17.22 -10.33
C ARG A 169 6.57 18.28 -10.99
N TYR A 170 6.32 19.37 -10.27
CA TYR A 170 5.67 20.55 -10.82
C TYR A 170 6.72 21.58 -11.26
N GLU A 171 6.58 22.14 -12.46
CA GLU A 171 7.43 23.19 -13.00
C GLU A 171 6.65 24.50 -13.12
N ALA A 172 6.76 25.34 -12.08
CA ALA A 172 5.96 26.54 -11.93
C ALA A 172 6.14 27.58 -13.06
N THR A 173 7.33 27.68 -13.66
CA THR A 173 7.60 28.64 -14.76
C THR A 173 6.79 28.34 -16.01
N ARG A 174 6.50 27.06 -16.25
CA ARG A 174 5.77 26.59 -17.43
C ARG A 174 4.32 26.21 -17.11
N SER A 175 3.94 26.18 -15.83
CA SER A 175 2.66 25.64 -15.35
C SER A 175 2.40 24.24 -15.91
N VAL A 176 3.36 23.35 -15.71
CA VAL A 176 3.27 21.95 -16.15
C VAL A 176 3.68 20.99 -15.03
N TRP A 177 3.01 19.85 -14.98
CA TRP A 177 3.43 18.67 -14.26
C TRP A 177 4.24 17.77 -15.19
N ILE A 178 5.37 17.27 -14.70
CA ILE A 178 6.26 16.39 -15.45
C ILE A 178 6.36 15.08 -14.70
N LEU A 179 5.93 14.01 -15.36
CA LEU A 179 6.01 12.65 -14.88
C LEU A 179 7.10 11.92 -15.65
N THR A 180 8.11 11.43 -14.95
CA THR A 180 9.15 10.56 -15.49
C THR A 180 8.74 9.12 -15.26
N LEU A 181 8.72 8.33 -16.33
CA LEU A 181 8.43 6.90 -16.28
C LEU A 181 9.73 6.09 -16.14
N ASN A 182 9.61 4.84 -15.72
CA ASN A 182 10.74 3.91 -15.56
C ASN A 182 11.50 3.58 -16.86
N ASP A 183 10.94 3.92 -18.02
CA ASP A 183 11.58 3.80 -19.34
C ASP A 183 12.10 5.14 -19.88
N GLU A 184 12.36 6.10 -18.98
CA GLU A 184 12.87 7.45 -19.22
C GLU A 184 11.95 8.37 -20.02
N ARG A 185 10.78 7.89 -20.46
CA ARG A 185 9.79 8.75 -21.10
C ARG A 185 9.26 9.79 -20.11
N MET A 186 8.93 10.95 -20.67
CA MET A 186 8.29 12.04 -19.92
C MET A 186 6.88 12.27 -20.44
N ILE A 187 5.94 12.38 -19.52
CA ILE A 187 4.58 12.87 -19.80
C ILE A 187 4.48 14.27 -19.18
N GLU A 188 4.14 15.26 -20.01
CA GLU A 188 3.84 16.60 -19.55
C GLU A 188 2.33 16.82 -19.48
N ILE A 189 1.86 17.27 -18.32
CA ILE A 189 0.46 17.62 -18.10
C ILE A 189 0.38 19.11 -17.82
N GLU A 190 -0.29 19.84 -18.71
CA GLU A 190 -0.54 21.27 -18.51
C GLU A 190 -1.44 21.48 -17.28
N ASP A 191 -1.03 22.43 -16.45
CA ASP A 191 -1.71 22.81 -15.22
C ASP A 191 -2.78 23.87 -15.51
N ARG A 192 -3.87 23.40 -16.15
CA ARG A 192 -5.04 24.19 -16.52
C ARG A 192 -6.34 23.40 -16.36
#